data_AF-A0A3D2IDU4-F1
#
_entry.id   AF-A0A3D2IDU4-F1
#
_cell.length_a   1.000
_cell.length_b   1.000
_cell.length_c   1.000
_cell.angle_alpha   90.00
_cell.angle_beta   90.00
_cell.angle_gamma   90.00
#
_symmetry.space_group_name_H-M   'P 1'
#
loop_
_entity.id
_entity.type
_entity.pdbx_description
1 polymer ?
#
loop_
_entity_poly.entity_id
_entity_poly.type
_entity_poly.pdbx_seq_one_letter_code
_entity_poly.pdbx_strand_id
1 'polypeptide(L)'
;MDYDSEAEGKRVIVSLITSAVGAKGFAYFQSAIINNKITVPADAFKHKHIAGGGPTGKDVTNWVKGVNHLQVMILESDRGTSGQPFDYFRSDMRSFDTVPVNVTGDVEGRAWVQVKGESKESSGKFKYTANSSNAWYARPLDSDIQRIGISSLSVSGTLYKEEVETSERDNYATGYREITTTTTTFQFPELDDQYWDQFLENIYSDLTSMLRNDYEASVVDVDQITSNRIYDEFYTPQDENTKEYIAKNLRNTKRLVPNSLGEVLGDRTTALIADNGTSARLMRDMNMDAFMDVVINYQVAGGENNTIVLVPNVSYRVSGQTQGYDGTSNVWFNGNIQGPGVSFSESEFSDLNALNRIGQKDVIVKLIKQSIKELSDKQNEFGYQTVWKTALDN
;
A
#
# COMPACT_ATOMS: atom_id res chain seq x y z
N MET A 1 -27.60 -11.19 -24.05
CA MET A 1 -27.02 -12.53 -23.87
C MET A 1 -27.99 -13.27 -23.00
N ASP A 2 -28.28 -14.51 -23.37
CA ASP A 2 -29.26 -15.31 -22.65
C ASP A 2 -28.65 -15.84 -21.36
N TYR A 3 -29.47 -15.94 -20.31
CA TYR A 3 -29.04 -16.46 -19.02
C TYR A 3 -28.88 -17.99 -19.11
N ASP A 4 -27.76 -18.49 -18.56
CA ASP A 4 -27.49 -19.92 -18.41
C ASP A 4 -27.48 -20.26 -16.92
N SER A 5 -28.42 -21.10 -16.49
CA SER A 5 -28.51 -21.55 -15.09
C SER A 5 -27.30 -22.35 -14.64
N GLU A 6 -26.56 -23.01 -15.56
CA GLU A 6 -25.33 -23.73 -15.22
C GLU A 6 -24.16 -22.78 -14.89
N ALA A 7 -24.29 -21.50 -15.24
CA ALA A 7 -23.31 -20.46 -14.95
C ALA A 7 -23.59 -19.70 -13.64
N GLU A 8 -24.72 -19.96 -12.97
CA GLU A 8 -25.06 -19.30 -11.70
C GLU A 8 -23.96 -19.51 -10.65
N GLY A 9 -23.62 -18.44 -9.92
CA GLY A 9 -22.55 -18.45 -8.93
C GLY A 9 -21.13 -18.34 -9.51
N LYS A 10 -20.95 -18.44 -10.84
CA LYS A 10 -19.65 -18.20 -11.48
C LYS A 10 -19.38 -16.69 -11.60
N ARG A 11 -18.10 -16.32 -11.63
CA ARG A 11 -17.70 -14.93 -11.86
C ARG A 11 -17.66 -14.61 -13.34
N VAL A 12 -18.19 -13.45 -13.69
CA VAL A 12 -18.15 -12.89 -15.02
C VAL A 12 -17.42 -11.56 -15.05
N ILE A 13 -16.73 -11.29 -16.14
CA ILE A 13 -16.01 -10.07 -16.43
C ILE A 13 -16.64 -9.41 -17.64
N VAL A 14 -17.00 -8.13 -17.50
CA VAL A 14 -17.64 -7.32 -18.53
C VAL A 14 -16.61 -6.37 -19.13
N SER A 15 -16.56 -6.30 -20.46
CA SER A 15 -15.55 -5.55 -21.19
C SER A 15 -16.09 -4.85 -22.44
N LEU A 16 -15.45 -3.74 -22.82
CA LEU A 16 -15.76 -2.95 -24.00
C LEU A 16 -14.46 -2.54 -24.70
N ILE A 17 -14.53 -2.21 -25.99
CA ILE A 17 -13.34 -1.79 -26.73
C ILE A 17 -12.94 -0.36 -26.33
N THR A 18 -11.70 -0.22 -25.89
CA THR A 18 -11.04 1.06 -25.65
C THR A 18 -10.01 1.34 -26.75
N SER A 19 -9.58 2.59 -26.83
CA SER A 19 -8.44 3.00 -27.63
C SER A 19 -7.45 3.81 -26.79
N ALA A 20 -6.16 3.48 -26.93
CA ALA A 20 -5.04 4.21 -26.35
C ALA A 20 -3.92 4.29 -27.39
N VAL A 21 -3.48 5.50 -27.73
CA VAL A 21 -2.32 5.75 -28.64
C VAL A 21 -2.39 4.90 -29.92
N GLY A 22 -3.56 4.84 -30.56
CA GLY A 22 -3.77 4.10 -31.81
C GLY A 22 -3.99 2.58 -31.67
N ALA A 23 -3.73 1.99 -30.51
CA ALA A 23 -4.09 0.60 -30.22
C ALA A 23 -5.55 0.51 -29.75
N LYS A 24 -6.25 -0.56 -30.16
CA LYS A 24 -7.60 -0.90 -29.69
C LYS A 24 -7.58 -2.25 -28.99
N GLY A 25 -8.30 -2.37 -27.89
CA GLY A 25 -8.41 -3.63 -27.14
C GLY A 25 -9.59 -3.62 -26.18
N PHE A 26 -10.03 -4.80 -25.79
CA PHE A 26 -11.06 -4.95 -24.75
C PHE A 26 -10.51 -4.49 -23.40
N ALA A 27 -11.16 -3.51 -22.78
CA ALA A 27 -10.94 -3.15 -21.40
C ALA A 27 -12.10 -3.67 -20.53
N TYR A 28 -11.78 -4.58 -19.61
CA TYR A 28 -12.59 -4.90 -18.44
C TYR A 28 -12.89 -3.64 -17.63
N PHE A 29 -14.12 -3.54 -17.14
CA PHE A 29 -14.58 -2.41 -16.32
C PHE A 29 -15.55 -2.81 -15.21
N GLN A 30 -16.06 -4.05 -15.21
CA GLN A 30 -16.87 -4.60 -14.13
C GLN A 30 -16.66 -6.11 -14.06
N SER A 31 -16.62 -6.66 -12.85
CA SER A 31 -16.92 -8.08 -12.63
C SER A 31 -18.18 -8.25 -11.78
N ALA A 32 -18.80 -9.41 -11.83
CA ALA A 32 -19.95 -9.74 -11.00
C ALA A 32 -20.03 -11.25 -10.80
N ILE A 33 -20.75 -11.70 -9.77
CA ILE A 33 -21.21 -13.08 -9.69
C ILE A 33 -22.49 -13.21 -10.55
N ILE A 34 -22.57 -14.27 -11.34
CA ILE A 34 -23.72 -14.52 -12.21
C ILE A 34 -24.92 -14.90 -11.34
N ASN A 35 -25.96 -14.09 -11.47
CA ASN A 35 -27.33 -14.35 -11.02
C ASN A 35 -28.29 -14.09 -12.20
N ASN A 36 -29.60 -14.06 -11.93
CA ASN A 36 -30.62 -13.84 -12.96
C ASN A 36 -30.47 -12.53 -13.77
N LYS A 37 -29.83 -11.49 -13.21
CA LYS A 37 -29.63 -10.19 -13.88
C LYS A 37 -28.48 -9.41 -13.26
N ILE A 38 -27.41 -9.21 -14.04
CA ILE A 38 -26.32 -8.29 -13.66
C ILE A 38 -26.65 -6.88 -14.15
N THR A 39 -26.66 -5.92 -13.22
CA THR A 39 -26.80 -4.50 -13.54
C THR A 39 -25.45 -3.82 -13.36
N VAL A 40 -24.83 -3.41 -14.46
CA VAL A 40 -23.53 -2.70 -14.40
C VAL A 40 -23.77 -1.23 -14.04
N PRO A 41 -23.19 -0.71 -12.94
CA PRO A 41 -23.39 0.68 -12.56
C PRO A 41 -22.69 1.63 -13.53
N ALA A 42 -23.26 2.83 -13.70
CA ALA A 42 -22.69 3.84 -14.58
C ALA A 42 -21.24 4.23 -14.18
N ASP A 43 -20.93 4.15 -12.88
CA ASP A 43 -19.58 4.42 -12.37
C ASP A 43 -18.54 3.40 -12.83
N ALA A 44 -18.92 2.16 -13.15
CA ALA A 44 -17.99 1.14 -13.65
C ALA A 44 -17.22 1.61 -14.90
N PHE A 45 -17.89 2.37 -15.78
CA PHE A 45 -17.30 2.89 -17.01
C PHE A 45 -16.16 3.91 -16.78
N LYS A 46 -16.00 4.42 -15.54
CA LYS A 46 -14.90 5.30 -15.12
C LYS A 46 -13.63 4.52 -14.75
N HIS A 47 -13.73 3.20 -14.52
CA HIS A 47 -12.68 2.36 -13.90
C HIS A 47 -12.27 1.20 -14.80
N LYS A 48 -11.53 1.52 -15.87
CA LYS A 48 -11.02 0.54 -16.82
C LYS A 48 -9.77 -0.16 -16.29
N HIS A 49 -9.61 -1.45 -16.55
CA HIS A 49 -8.34 -2.13 -16.27
C HIS A 49 -7.22 -1.58 -17.16
N ILE A 50 -7.50 -1.29 -18.43
CA ILE A 50 -6.58 -0.55 -19.30
C ILE A 50 -6.83 0.93 -19.06
N ALA A 51 -6.04 1.51 -18.17
CA ALA A 51 -6.05 2.93 -17.88
C ALA A 51 -4.63 3.50 -17.94
N GLY A 52 -4.51 4.73 -18.44
CA GLY A 52 -3.24 5.47 -18.45
C GLY A 52 -3.41 6.77 -17.67
N GLY A 53 -2.63 6.99 -16.63
CA GLY A 53 -2.75 8.19 -15.79
C GLY A 53 -1.71 9.25 -16.13
N GLY A 54 -2.15 10.48 -16.41
CA GLY A 54 -1.28 11.66 -16.36
C GLY A 54 -1.03 12.15 -14.92
N PRO A 55 -0.34 13.30 -14.72
CA PRO A 55 -0.08 13.88 -13.40
C PRO A 55 -1.33 14.21 -12.57
N THR A 56 -2.50 14.29 -13.19
CA THR A 56 -3.79 14.59 -12.56
C THR A 56 -4.62 13.33 -12.24
N GLY A 57 -4.09 12.14 -12.52
CA GLY A 57 -4.80 10.87 -12.35
C GLY A 57 -5.95 10.64 -13.33
N LYS A 58 -6.24 11.61 -14.22
CA LYS A 58 -7.21 11.46 -15.30
C LYS A 58 -6.75 10.36 -16.25
N ASP A 59 -7.67 9.45 -16.56
CA ASP A 59 -7.42 8.39 -17.53
C ASP A 59 -7.37 8.96 -18.96
N VAL A 60 -6.33 8.61 -19.70
CA VAL A 60 -6.10 9.04 -21.08
C VAL A 60 -6.63 8.05 -22.12
N THR A 61 -7.14 6.90 -21.68
CA THR A 61 -7.79 5.92 -22.57
C THR A 61 -9.25 6.32 -22.81
N ASN A 62 -9.76 6.06 -24.00
CA ASN A 62 -11.15 6.39 -24.35
C ASN A 62 -11.91 5.15 -24.80
N TRP A 63 -13.21 5.08 -24.50
CA TRP A 63 -14.09 4.11 -25.12
C TRP A 63 -14.20 4.40 -26.62
N VAL A 64 -14.16 3.36 -27.46
CA VAL A 64 -14.39 3.54 -28.90
C VAL A 64 -15.85 3.90 -29.13
N LYS A 65 -16.11 5.11 -29.63
CA LYS A 65 -17.45 5.62 -29.95
C LYS A 65 -18.04 4.96 -31.20
N GLY A 66 -19.37 4.99 -31.29
CA GLY A 66 -20.12 4.35 -32.37
C GLY A 66 -20.26 2.85 -32.12
N VAL A 67 -20.12 2.05 -33.18
CA VAL A 67 -20.22 0.58 -33.08
C VAL A 67 -19.05 0.04 -32.24
N ASN A 68 -19.40 -0.58 -31.11
CA ASN A 68 -18.52 -1.25 -30.19
C ASN A 68 -19.08 -2.67 -29.90
N HIS A 69 -18.33 -3.50 -29.19
CA HIS A 69 -18.77 -4.84 -28.81
C HIS A 69 -18.68 -4.97 -27.30
N LEU A 70 -19.82 -5.18 -26.65
CA LEU A 70 -19.87 -5.58 -25.25
C LEU A 70 -19.49 -7.06 -25.18
N GLN A 71 -18.41 -7.37 -24.48
CA GLN A 71 -18.01 -8.74 -24.21
C GLN A 71 -18.31 -9.09 -22.76
N VAL A 72 -18.82 -10.31 -22.58
CA VAL A 72 -19.06 -10.92 -21.28
C VAL A 72 -18.25 -12.21 -21.27
N MET A 73 -17.35 -12.33 -20.31
CA MET A 73 -16.38 -13.43 -20.21
C MET A 73 -16.52 -14.12 -18.87
N ILE A 74 -16.65 -15.44 -18.87
CA ILE A 74 -16.50 -16.26 -17.66
C ILE A 74 -15.04 -16.70 -17.61
N LEU A 75 -14.41 -16.47 -16.46
CA LEU A 75 -13.07 -16.95 -16.16
C LEU A 75 -13.18 -18.05 -15.10
N GLU A 76 -12.86 -19.28 -15.50
CA GLU A 76 -12.76 -20.41 -14.60
C GLU A 76 -11.29 -20.76 -14.43
N SER A 77 -10.82 -20.76 -13.19
CA SER A 77 -9.45 -21.10 -12.84
C SER A 77 -9.42 -22.34 -11.97
N ASP A 78 -8.81 -23.41 -12.47
CA ASP A 78 -8.53 -24.62 -11.71
C ASP A 78 -7.05 -24.65 -11.33
N ARG A 79 -6.77 -25.00 -10.08
CA ARG A 79 -5.42 -25.10 -9.52
C ARG A 79 -5.12 -26.52 -9.03
N GLY A 80 -5.75 -27.52 -9.67
CA GLY A 80 -5.63 -28.94 -9.33
C GLY A 80 -4.22 -29.35 -8.93
N THR A 81 -4.09 -29.91 -7.73
CA THR A 81 -2.82 -30.32 -7.12
C THR A 81 -2.47 -31.78 -7.39
N SER A 82 -3.39 -32.59 -7.91
CA SER A 82 -3.17 -34.03 -8.10
C SER A 82 -2.55 -34.36 -9.46
N GLY A 83 -1.36 -34.96 -9.46
CA GLY A 83 -0.74 -35.58 -10.64
C GLY A 83 0.05 -34.63 -11.56
N GLN A 84 0.24 -33.38 -11.17
CA GLN A 84 1.03 -32.40 -11.93
C GLN A 84 2.51 -32.44 -11.49
N PRO A 85 3.47 -32.28 -12.42
CA PRO A 85 4.90 -32.37 -12.11
C PRO A 85 5.50 -31.10 -11.48
N PHE A 86 4.68 -30.08 -11.19
CA PHE A 86 5.12 -28.80 -10.65
C PHE A 86 4.29 -28.39 -9.44
N ASP A 87 4.91 -27.73 -8.47
CA ASP A 87 4.28 -27.24 -7.23
C ASP A 87 3.22 -26.15 -7.46
N TYR A 88 3.19 -25.58 -8.66
CA TYR A 88 2.22 -24.60 -9.09
C TYR A 88 1.68 -24.92 -10.48
N PHE A 89 0.42 -25.33 -10.56
CA PHE A 89 -0.32 -25.52 -11.79
C PHE A 89 -1.60 -24.68 -11.73
N ARG A 90 -1.89 -23.96 -12.81
CA ARG A 90 -3.15 -23.24 -13.01
C ARG A 90 -3.62 -23.48 -14.44
N SER A 91 -4.85 -23.99 -14.57
CA SER A 91 -5.58 -24.04 -15.83
C SER A 91 -6.61 -22.91 -15.83
N ASP A 92 -6.56 -22.06 -16.85
CA ASP A 92 -7.57 -21.02 -17.07
C ASP A 92 -8.42 -21.37 -18.28
N MET A 93 -9.71 -21.52 -18.05
CA MET A 93 -10.70 -21.62 -19.11
C MET A 93 -11.42 -20.28 -19.24
N ARG A 94 -11.45 -19.76 -20.46
CA ARG A 94 -12.14 -18.50 -20.79
C ARG A 94 -13.19 -18.80 -21.84
N SER A 95 -14.45 -18.62 -21.47
CA SER A 95 -15.57 -18.59 -22.41
C SER A 95 -16.08 -17.15 -22.49
N PHE A 96 -16.42 -16.69 -23.69
CA PHE A 96 -16.97 -15.35 -23.85
C PHE A 96 -17.98 -15.31 -24.98
N ASP A 97 -18.91 -14.38 -24.86
CA ASP A 97 -19.80 -13.97 -25.94
C ASP A 97 -19.71 -12.45 -26.12
N THR A 98 -20.13 -11.95 -27.29
CA THR A 98 -20.13 -10.53 -27.62
C THR A 98 -21.43 -10.08 -28.24
N VAL A 99 -21.92 -8.91 -27.83
CA VAL A 99 -23.10 -8.27 -28.44
C VAL A 99 -22.69 -6.89 -28.96
N PRO A 100 -23.07 -6.52 -30.19
CA PRO A 100 -22.82 -5.18 -30.69
C PRO A 100 -23.61 -4.14 -29.89
N VAL A 101 -22.94 -3.05 -29.52
CA VAL A 101 -23.55 -1.93 -28.80
C VAL A 101 -23.12 -0.61 -29.44
N ASN A 102 -23.92 0.44 -29.25
CA ASN A 102 -23.59 1.78 -29.72
C ASN A 102 -23.15 2.65 -28.54
N VAL A 103 -21.89 3.07 -28.53
CA VAL A 103 -21.32 3.94 -27.48
C VAL A 103 -21.39 5.39 -27.94
N THR A 104 -22.18 6.19 -27.22
CA THR A 104 -22.47 7.60 -27.60
C THR A 104 -21.91 8.63 -26.63
N GLY A 105 -21.78 8.28 -25.35
CA GLY A 105 -21.35 9.19 -24.29
C GLY A 105 -19.83 9.24 -24.08
N ASP A 106 -19.39 10.32 -23.44
CA ASP A 106 -18.06 10.43 -22.84
C ASP A 106 -18.17 10.19 -21.34
N VAL A 107 -17.11 9.64 -20.75
CA VAL A 107 -16.98 9.47 -19.30
C VAL A 107 -15.58 9.88 -18.87
N GLU A 108 -15.48 10.72 -17.85
CA GLU A 108 -14.18 11.04 -17.26
C GLU A 108 -13.76 9.89 -16.33
N GLY A 109 -12.83 9.07 -16.82
CA GLY A 109 -12.22 8.00 -16.03
C GLY A 109 -11.06 8.49 -15.16
N ARG A 110 -10.70 7.66 -14.18
CA ARG A 110 -9.51 7.84 -13.34
C ARG A 110 -8.63 6.60 -13.45
N ALA A 111 -7.32 6.80 -13.57
CA ALA A 111 -6.33 5.73 -13.41
C ALA A 111 -5.95 5.56 -11.93
N TRP A 112 -5.97 6.65 -11.18
CA TRP A 112 -5.70 6.70 -9.75
C TRP A 112 -6.36 7.94 -9.12
N VAL A 113 -6.50 7.92 -7.79
CA VAL A 113 -6.89 9.06 -6.96
C VAL A 113 -5.81 9.33 -5.91
N GLN A 114 -5.63 10.60 -5.54
CA GLN A 114 -4.64 11.03 -4.56
C GLN A 114 -5.25 12.06 -3.63
N VAL A 115 -4.85 11.98 -2.35
CA VAL A 115 -5.06 13.02 -1.36
C VAL A 115 -3.71 13.48 -0.82
N LYS A 116 -3.63 14.78 -0.55
CA LYS A 116 -2.47 15.43 0.06
C LYS A 116 -2.99 16.37 1.12
N GLY A 117 -2.36 16.36 2.29
CA GLY A 117 -2.75 17.26 3.35
C GLY A 117 -1.63 17.48 4.34
N GLU A 118 -1.94 18.34 5.30
CA GLU A 118 -1.02 18.78 6.31
C GLU A 118 -1.76 18.82 7.65
N SER A 119 -1.12 18.35 8.71
CA SER A 119 -1.66 18.43 10.06
C SER A 119 -0.72 19.25 10.94
N LYS A 120 -1.29 20.18 11.70
CA LYS A 120 -0.56 20.96 12.69
C LYS A 120 -0.67 20.26 14.04
N GLU A 121 0.43 19.70 14.49
CA GLU A 121 0.58 19.08 15.79
C GLU A 121 1.40 19.97 16.73
N SER A 122 1.48 19.62 18.00
CA SER A 122 2.30 20.33 18.98
C SER A 122 3.79 20.31 18.62
N SER A 123 4.26 19.26 17.97
CA SER A 123 5.63 19.08 17.47
C SER A 123 5.92 19.81 16.16
N GLY A 124 4.89 20.34 15.50
CA GLY A 124 4.99 21.11 14.27
C GLY A 124 4.13 20.54 13.15
N LYS A 125 4.55 20.79 11.91
CA LYS A 125 3.71 20.53 10.73
C LYS A 125 4.07 19.21 10.07
N PHE A 126 3.14 18.27 10.09
CA PHE A 126 3.22 17.03 9.34
C PHE A 126 2.60 17.19 7.97
N LYS A 127 3.16 16.49 6.99
CA LYS A 127 2.63 16.35 5.64
C LYS A 127 2.30 14.89 5.40
N TYR A 128 1.19 14.64 4.72
CA TYR A 128 0.87 13.29 4.27
C TYR A 128 0.42 13.31 2.81
N THR A 129 0.63 12.19 2.14
CA THR A 129 0.10 11.90 0.81
C THR A 129 -0.41 10.47 0.81
N ALA A 130 -1.57 10.22 0.23
CA ALA A 130 -2.07 8.87 0.00
C ALA A 130 -2.63 8.73 -1.42
N ASN A 131 -2.46 7.56 -2.02
CA ASN A 131 -2.88 7.27 -3.39
C ASN A 131 -3.61 5.94 -3.44
N SER A 132 -4.55 5.81 -4.38
CA SER A 132 -5.22 4.56 -4.70
C SER A 132 -5.32 4.41 -6.21
N SER A 133 -5.17 3.18 -6.72
CA SER A 133 -5.52 2.84 -8.10
C SER A 133 -7.03 2.96 -8.33
N ASN A 134 -7.47 2.88 -9.58
CA ASN A 134 -8.90 2.90 -9.89
C ASN A 134 -9.66 1.69 -9.32
N ALA A 135 -11.00 1.76 -9.35
CA ALA A 135 -11.83 0.75 -8.67
C ALA A 135 -11.70 -0.66 -9.25
N TRP A 136 -11.19 -0.84 -10.48
CA TRP A 136 -10.90 -2.19 -11.00
C TRP A 136 -9.83 -2.89 -10.15
N TYR A 137 -8.86 -2.12 -9.69
CA TYR A 137 -7.67 -2.60 -8.98
C TYR A 137 -7.74 -2.43 -7.47
N ALA A 138 -8.46 -1.41 -6.98
CA ALA A 138 -8.43 -1.00 -5.59
C ALA A 138 -9.81 -0.98 -4.95
N ARG A 139 -9.96 -1.75 -3.88
CA ARG A 139 -11.15 -1.75 -3.03
C ARG A 139 -11.03 -0.66 -1.95
N PRO A 140 -12.04 0.21 -1.78
CA PRO A 140 -12.10 1.12 -0.65
C PRO A 140 -12.09 0.38 0.69
N LEU A 141 -11.42 0.90 1.72
CA LEU A 141 -11.46 0.23 3.03
C LEU A 141 -12.86 0.21 3.66
N ASP A 142 -13.66 1.22 3.38
CA ASP A 142 -15.02 1.37 3.87
C ASP A 142 -16.06 0.52 3.11
N SER A 143 -15.63 -0.41 2.25
CA SER A 143 -16.50 -1.24 1.41
C SER A 143 -16.61 -2.70 1.87
N ASP A 144 -16.78 -2.94 3.18
CA ASP A 144 -16.99 -4.26 3.80
C ASP A 144 -15.78 -5.21 3.73
N ILE A 145 -14.55 -4.73 3.95
CA ILE A 145 -13.40 -5.63 4.08
C ILE A 145 -13.63 -6.53 5.29
N GLN A 146 -13.75 -7.83 5.04
CA GLN A 146 -14.08 -8.78 6.08
C GLN A 146 -12.83 -9.23 6.82
N ARG A 147 -11.71 -9.45 6.10
CA ARG A 147 -10.49 -10.04 6.66
C ARG A 147 -9.23 -9.35 6.15
N ILE A 148 -8.49 -8.71 7.06
CA ILE A 148 -7.23 -8.02 6.77
C ILE A 148 -6.12 -8.42 7.75
N GLY A 149 -4.89 -8.57 7.28
CA GLY A 149 -3.72 -8.81 8.14
C GLY A 149 -2.75 -7.62 8.16
N ILE A 150 -1.95 -7.46 9.21
CA ILE A 150 -0.75 -6.60 9.16
C ILE A 150 0.43 -7.53 8.94
N SER A 151 0.94 -7.56 7.71
CA SER A 151 1.94 -8.53 7.27
C SER A 151 3.37 -8.03 7.38
N SER A 152 3.57 -6.72 7.56
CA SER A 152 4.90 -6.13 7.78
C SER A 152 4.74 -4.89 8.65
N LEU A 153 5.43 -4.86 9.79
CA LEU A 153 5.58 -3.66 10.60
C LEU A 153 7.03 -3.55 11.04
N SER A 154 7.73 -2.53 10.53
CA SER A 154 9.16 -2.36 10.77
C SER A 154 9.52 -0.93 11.12
N VAL A 155 10.51 -0.78 11.98
CA VAL A 155 11.20 0.48 12.25
C VAL A 155 12.64 0.38 11.80
N SER A 156 13.14 1.41 11.15
CA SER A 156 14.54 1.57 10.83
C SER A 156 14.97 3.01 11.05
N GLY A 157 16.26 3.27 11.18
CA GLY A 157 16.71 4.65 11.23
C GLY A 157 18.21 4.82 11.37
N THR A 158 18.69 5.95 10.87
CA THR A 158 20.06 6.41 11.09
C THR A 158 20.09 7.26 12.36
N LEU A 159 20.81 6.77 13.38
CA LEU A 159 20.86 7.30 14.74
C LEU A 159 22.05 8.23 14.99
N TYR A 160 22.90 8.44 13.99
CA TYR A 160 24.05 9.33 14.03
C TYR A 160 24.02 10.34 12.87
N LYS A 161 24.37 11.60 13.16
CA LYS A 161 24.57 12.64 12.14
C LYS A 161 25.72 13.58 12.54
N GLU A 162 26.59 13.87 11.58
CA GLU A 162 27.63 14.90 11.71
C GLU A 162 27.35 16.03 10.72
N GLU A 163 27.35 17.26 11.21
CA GLU A 163 27.24 18.48 10.40
C GLU A 163 28.53 19.28 10.52
N VAL A 164 29.06 19.73 9.38
CA VAL A 164 30.30 20.51 9.31
C VAL A 164 29.99 21.86 8.71
N GLU A 165 30.15 22.92 9.51
CA GLU A 165 30.05 24.31 9.06
C GLU A 165 31.43 24.93 8.99
N THR A 166 31.73 25.64 7.91
CA THR A 166 32.99 26.37 7.75
C THR A 166 32.70 27.86 7.66
N SER A 167 33.26 28.65 8.57
CA SER A 167 33.23 30.11 8.51
C SER A 167 34.62 30.64 8.18
N GLU A 168 34.66 31.71 7.40
CA GLU A 168 35.91 32.31 6.96
C GLU A 168 35.92 33.79 7.32
N ARG A 169 37.03 34.25 7.89
CA ARG A 169 37.25 35.66 8.20
C ARG A 169 38.63 36.09 7.72
N ASP A 170 38.64 37.15 6.92
CA ASP A 170 39.89 37.80 6.55
C ASP A 170 40.37 38.68 7.70
N ASN A 171 41.56 38.38 8.23
CA ASN A 171 42.21 39.23 9.22
C ASN A 171 43.08 40.28 8.50
N TYR A 172 42.50 41.46 8.27
CA TYR A 172 43.18 42.57 7.60
C TYR A 172 44.39 43.15 8.37
N ALA A 173 44.57 42.81 9.66
CA ALA A 173 45.72 43.25 10.44
C ALA A 173 46.96 42.35 10.29
N THR A 174 46.76 41.07 9.99
CA THR A 174 47.85 40.09 9.84
C THR A 174 48.00 39.53 8.42
N GLY A 175 47.03 39.79 7.53
CA GLY A 175 47.02 39.29 6.15
C GLY A 175 46.69 37.81 6.02
N TYR A 176 46.25 37.16 7.09
CA TYR A 176 45.87 35.73 7.10
C TYR A 176 44.36 35.56 6.97
N ARG A 177 43.94 34.53 6.23
CA ARG A 177 42.56 34.05 6.18
C ARG A 177 42.36 33.04 7.31
N GLU A 178 41.49 33.38 8.26
CA GLU A 178 41.10 32.49 9.35
C GLU A 178 39.91 31.64 8.88
N ILE A 179 40.09 30.33 8.86
CA ILE A 179 39.04 29.37 8.52
C ILE A 179 38.70 28.64 9.81
N THR A 180 37.46 28.81 10.30
CA THR A 180 36.95 28.10 11.47
C THR A 180 35.96 27.04 11.00
N THR A 181 36.32 25.78 11.20
CA THR A 181 35.44 24.63 10.97
C THR A 181 34.79 24.23 12.29
N THR A 182 33.46 24.23 12.33
CA THR A 182 32.64 23.77 13.46
C THR A 182 32.00 22.45 13.06
N THR A 183 32.32 21.38 13.80
CA THR A 183 31.67 20.08 13.65
C THR A 183 30.64 19.90 14.77
N THR A 184 29.39 19.66 14.39
CA THR A 184 28.28 19.39 15.31
C THR A 184 27.82 17.95 15.12
N THR A 185 27.79 17.19 16.22
CA THR A 185 27.39 15.77 16.21
C THR A 185 26.07 15.60 16.94
N PHE A 186 25.13 14.89 16.29
CA PHE A 186 23.86 14.48 16.88
C PHE A 186 23.82 12.95 16.93
N GLN A 187 23.60 12.40 18.13
CA GLN A 187 23.63 10.96 18.38
C GLN A 187 22.44 10.56 19.27
N PHE A 188 21.54 9.73 18.75
CA PHE A 188 20.48 9.15 19.58
C PHE A 188 21.09 8.10 20.53
N PRO A 189 20.64 8.01 21.79
CA PRO A 189 21.18 7.02 22.71
C PRO A 189 20.88 5.60 22.20
N GLU A 190 21.85 4.71 22.39
CA GLU A 190 21.66 3.28 22.13
C GLU A 190 20.68 2.73 23.17
N LEU A 191 19.57 2.18 22.70
CA LEU A 191 18.52 1.60 23.53
C LEU A 191 18.51 0.09 23.35
N ASP A 192 18.14 -0.63 24.40
CA ASP A 192 17.89 -2.07 24.30
C ASP A 192 16.71 -2.37 23.34
N ASP A 193 16.74 -3.55 22.71
CA ASP A 193 15.69 -4.03 21.79
C ASP A 193 14.27 -3.90 22.38
N GLN A 194 14.12 -4.10 23.69
CA GLN A 194 12.83 -4.01 24.40
C GLN A 194 12.09 -2.67 24.18
N TYR A 195 12.80 -1.55 24.01
CA TYR A 195 12.16 -0.26 23.73
C TYR A 195 11.54 -0.25 22.33
N TRP A 196 12.28 -0.72 21.34
CA TRP A 196 11.84 -0.77 19.95
C TRP A 196 10.74 -1.81 19.74
N ASP A 197 10.85 -2.96 20.39
CA ASP A 197 9.83 -4.01 20.38
C ASP A 197 8.53 -3.47 21.00
N GLN A 198 8.60 -2.82 22.17
CA GLN A 198 7.41 -2.19 22.79
C GLN A 198 6.79 -1.10 21.92
N PHE A 199 7.62 -0.30 21.23
CA PHE A 199 7.14 0.72 20.30
C PHE A 199 6.37 0.11 19.11
N LEU A 200 6.92 -0.95 18.50
CA LEU A 200 6.27 -1.67 17.40
C LEU A 200 4.98 -2.34 17.85
N GLU A 201 4.95 -2.95 19.05
CA GLU A 201 3.75 -3.55 19.64
C GLU A 201 2.63 -2.52 19.85
N ASN A 202 3.00 -1.34 20.35
CA ASN A 202 2.04 -0.26 20.55
C ASN A 202 1.44 0.23 19.23
N ILE A 203 2.25 0.35 18.16
CA ILE A 203 1.77 0.69 16.82
C ILE A 203 0.86 -0.42 16.28
N TYR A 204 1.26 -1.68 16.41
CA TYR A 204 0.47 -2.83 15.96
C TYR A 204 -0.90 -2.87 16.63
N SER A 205 -0.94 -2.65 17.95
CA SER A 205 -2.18 -2.59 18.73
C SER A 205 -3.10 -1.47 18.25
N ASP A 206 -2.55 -0.28 18.00
CA ASP A 206 -3.33 0.87 17.53
C ASP A 206 -3.85 0.68 16.11
N LEU A 207 -3.03 0.15 15.20
CA LEU A 207 -3.44 -0.17 13.82
C LEU A 207 -4.50 -1.28 13.80
N THR A 208 -4.33 -2.32 14.61
CA THR A 208 -5.32 -3.39 14.77
C THR A 208 -6.64 -2.84 15.30
N SER A 209 -6.57 -1.93 16.28
CA SER A 209 -7.75 -1.26 16.84
C SER A 209 -8.42 -0.36 15.81
N MET A 210 -7.67 0.39 15.02
CA MET A 210 -8.18 1.19 13.90
C MET A 210 -8.93 0.30 12.90
N LEU A 211 -8.32 -0.79 12.44
CA LEU A 211 -8.94 -1.71 11.48
C LEU A 211 -10.23 -2.36 12.01
N ARG A 212 -10.26 -2.75 13.30
CA ARG A 212 -11.44 -3.36 13.92
C ARG A 212 -12.55 -2.34 14.19
N ASN A 213 -12.21 -1.18 14.75
CA ASN A 213 -13.20 -0.25 15.30
C ASN A 213 -13.70 0.75 14.26
N ASP A 214 -12.83 1.18 13.32
CA ASP A 214 -13.19 2.19 12.34
C ASP A 214 -13.66 1.58 11.00
N TYR A 215 -13.23 0.36 10.69
CA TYR A 215 -13.53 -0.32 9.43
C TYR A 215 -14.23 -1.68 9.60
N GLU A 216 -14.58 -2.06 10.84
CA GLU A 216 -15.30 -3.30 11.16
C GLU A 216 -14.65 -4.58 10.61
N ALA A 217 -13.35 -4.55 10.33
CA ALA A 217 -12.64 -5.66 9.72
C ALA A 217 -12.18 -6.68 10.77
N SER A 218 -12.25 -7.97 10.43
CA SER A 218 -11.57 -9.02 11.20
C SER A 218 -10.07 -8.94 10.91
N VAL A 219 -9.28 -8.63 11.93
CA VAL A 219 -7.81 -8.59 11.81
C VAL A 219 -7.24 -9.99 12.06
N VAL A 220 -6.54 -10.53 11.06
CA VAL A 220 -5.77 -11.78 11.17
C VAL A 220 -4.54 -11.53 12.03
N ASP A 221 -4.31 -12.42 12.98
CA ASP A 221 -3.19 -12.31 13.92
C ASP A 221 -1.85 -12.41 13.19
N VAL A 222 -0.89 -11.57 13.57
CA VAL A 222 0.44 -11.54 12.96
C VAL A 222 1.17 -12.87 13.12
N ASP A 223 0.99 -13.58 14.23
CA ASP A 223 1.64 -14.86 14.48
C ASP A 223 1.08 -15.97 13.57
N GLN A 224 -0.19 -15.86 13.15
CA GLN A 224 -0.77 -16.74 12.13
C GLN A 224 -0.18 -16.46 10.74
N ILE A 225 0.14 -15.20 10.46
CA ILE A 225 0.74 -14.79 9.19
C ILE A 225 2.18 -15.27 9.12
N THR A 226 2.98 -15.01 10.16
CA THR A 226 4.41 -15.32 10.18
C THR A 226 4.70 -16.82 10.30
N SER A 227 3.77 -17.62 10.83
CA SER A 227 3.86 -19.08 10.88
C SER A 227 3.43 -19.78 9.58
N ASN A 228 2.88 -19.04 8.61
CA ASN A 228 2.49 -19.62 7.33
C ASN A 228 3.73 -19.97 6.48
N ARG A 229 3.82 -21.19 5.95
CA ARG A 229 4.94 -21.64 5.10
C ARG A 229 5.23 -20.75 3.89
N ILE A 230 4.20 -20.09 3.32
CA ILE A 230 4.36 -19.18 2.18
C ILE A 230 5.08 -17.91 2.61
N TYR A 231 4.91 -17.52 3.88
CA TYR A 231 5.56 -16.34 4.45
C TYR A 231 7.09 -16.47 4.51
N ASP A 232 7.60 -17.70 4.59
CA ASP A 232 9.04 -17.97 4.57
C ASP A 232 9.72 -17.54 3.27
N GLU A 233 8.97 -17.42 2.17
CA GLU A 233 9.49 -17.01 0.87
C GLU A 233 9.74 -15.48 0.76
N PHE A 234 9.25 -14.67 1.70
CA PHE A 234 9.56 -13.24 1.73
C PHE A 234 10.96 -12.95 2.28
N TYR A 235 11.44 -11.74 2.03
CA TYR A 235 12.79 -11.29 2.39
C TYR A 235 13.04 -11.40 3.89
N THR A 236 14.09 -12.13 4.26
CA THR A 236 14.53 -12.20 5.66
C THR A 236 15.00 -10.82 6.12
N PRO A 237 14.38 -10.24 7.15
CA PRO A 237 14.86 -9.00 7.73
C PRO A 237 16.23 -9.24 8.38
N GLN A 238 17.11 -8.25 8.25
CA GLN A 238 18.31 -8.15 9.07
C GLN A 238 17.98 -7.17 10.19
N ASP A 239 17.65 -7.71 11.36
CA ASP A 239 17.55 -6.92 12.57
C ASP A 239 18.96 -6.43 12.94
N GLU A 240 19.08 -5.15 13.22
CA GLU A 240 20.32 -4.50 13.58
C GLU A 240 19.99 -3.43 14.63
N ASN A 241 20.72 -3.42 15.75
CA ASN A 241 20.59 -2.39 16.76
C ASN A 241 22.00 -2.00 17.19
N THR A 242 22.47 -0.89 16.65
CA THR A 242 23.78 -0.32 16.96
C THR A 242 23.61 1.15 17.32
N LYS A 243 24.68 1.76 17.81
CA LYS A 243 24.73 3.20 18.06
C LYS A 243 24.36 4.03 16.82
N GLU A 244 24.74 3.60 15.63
CA GLU A 244 24.57 4.41 14.41
C GLU A 244 23.30 4.07 13.64
N TYR A 245 22.74 2.89 13.85
CA TYR A 245 21.65 2.37 13.03
C TYR A 245 20.75 1.42 13.80
N ILE A 246 19.44 1.53 13.55
CA ILE A 246 18.42 0.60 14.02
C ILE A 246 17.66 0.02 12.81
N ALA A 247 17.34 -1.27 12.87
CA ALA A 247 16.39 -1.99 12.05
C ALA A 247 15.75 -3.08 12.91
N LYS A 248 14.43 -3.00 13.12
CA LYS A 248 13.66 -3.96 13.91
C LYS A 248 12.32 -4.22 13.26
N ASN A 249 11.83 -5.45 13.41
CA ASN A 249 10.54 -5.89 12.87
C ASN A 249 9.68 -6.48 13.97
N LEU A 250 8.37 -6.26 13.90
CA LEU A 250 7.42 -6.81 14.87
C LEU A 250 7.36 -8.34 14.76
N ARG A 251 7.56 -9.09 15.84
CA ARG A 251 7.26 -10.55 15.97
C ARG A 251 7.68 -11.41 14.76
N ASN A 252 8.88 -11.17 14.22
CA ASN A 252 9.43 -11.85 13.02
C ASN A 252 8.75 -11.52 11.69
N THR A 253 7.98 -10.44 11.62
CA THR A 253 7.48 -9.96 10.33
C THR A 253 8.63 -9.66 9.39
N LYS A 254 8.43 -10.00 8.12
CA LYS A 254 9.38 -9.81 7.03
C LYS A 254 9.00 -8.60 6.21
N ARG A 255 10.00 -7.99 5.61
CA ARG A 255 9.78 -6.92 4.63
C ARG A 255 9.19 -7.52 3.36
N LEU A 256 8.04 -7.00 2.93
CA LEU A 256 7.38 -7.44 1.68
C LEU A 256 7.76 -6.59 0.46
N VAL A 257 8.71 -5.66 0.60
CA VAL A 257 9.18 -4.78 -0.48
C VAL A 257 10.71 -4.75 -0.51
N PRO A 258 11.34 -4.94 -1.68
CA PRO A 258 12.78 -4.82 -1.83
C PRO A 258 13.24 -3.38 -1.60
N ASN A 259 14.38 -3.21 -0.91
CA ASN A 259 15.02 -1.91 -0.66
C ASN A 259 16.18 -1.64 -1.62
N SER A 260 16.57 -2.61 -2.47
CA SER A 260 17.65 -2.43 -3.42
C SER A 260 17.38 -3.08 -4.78
N LEU A 261 18.01 -2.54 -5.83
CA LEU A 261 17.99 -3.16 -7.16
C LEU A 261 18.63 -4.57 -7.18
N GLY A 262 19.52 -4.89 -6.24
CA GLY A 262 20.09 -6.22 -6.07
C GLY A 262 19.08 -7.26 -5.58
N GLU A 263 18.20 -6.86 -4.65
CA GLU A 263 17.07 -7.68 -4.17
C GLU A 263 16.02 -7.90 -5.28
N VAL A 264 15.83 -6.92 -6.16
CA VAL A 264 14.95 -7.02 -7.34
C VAL A 264 15.51 -8.00 -8.39
N LEU A 265 16.84 -8.12 -8.53
CA LEU A 265 17.47 -9.02 -9.50
C LEU A 265 17.43 -10.49 -9.07
N GLY A 266 17.41 -10.77 -7.76
CA GLY A 266 17.15 -12.11 -7.21
C GLY A 266 15.70 -12.58 -7.37
N ASP A 267 14.76 -11.64 -7.46
CA ASP A 267 13.31 -11.86 -7.57
C ASP A 267 12.81 -11.98 -9.02
N ARG A 268 13.73 -11.86 -10.00
CA ARG A 268 13.39 -11.92 -11.44
C ARG A 268 13.01 -13.31 -11.95
N THR A 269 13.09 -14.36 -11.13
CA THR A 269 12.70 -15.71 -11.55
C THR A 269 11.22 -16.04 -11.32
N THR A 270 10.46 -15.22 -10.57
CA THR A 270 9.06 -15.53 -10.20
C THR A 270 8.03 -14.52 -10.74
N ALA A 271 8.44 -13.32 -11.14
CA ALA A 271 7.52 -12.25 -11.59
C ALA A 271 6.97 -12.37 -13.03
N LEU A 272 7.20 -13.47 -13.75
CA LEU A 272 6.65 -13.68 -15.10
C LEU A 272 5.20 -14.17 -15.11
N ILE A 273 4.60 -14.40 -13.93
CA ILE A 273 3.19 -14.76 -13.74
C ILE A 273 2.65 -13.88 -12.61
N ALA A 274 1.87 -12.84 -12.93
CA ALA A 274 1.33 -11.87 -11.97
C ALA A 274 0.46 -12.49 -10.84
N ASP A 275 0.04 -13.75 -11.00
CA ASP A 275 -0.76 -14.54 -10.06
C ASP A 275 0.07 -15.53 -9.19
N ASN A 276 1.37 -15.68 -9.45
CA ASN A 276 2.25 -16.54 -8.64
C ASN A 276 3.10 -15.75 -7.61
N GLY A 277 2.82 -14.47 -7.42
CA GLY A 277 3.50 -13.68 -6.40
C GLY A 277 3.19 -14.20 -5.00
N THR A 278 4.21 -14.27 -4.14
CA THR A 278 4.11 -14.77 -2.75
C THR A 278 2.96 -14.12 -1.98
N SER A 279 2.73 -12.82 -2.19
CA SER A 279 1.63 -12.05 -1.60
C SER A 279 0.23 -12.57 -1.96
N ALA A 280 -0.01 -12.89 -3.23
CA ALA A 280 -1.30 -13.39 -3.68
C ALA A 280 -1.58 -14.81 -3.17
N ARG A 281 -0.54 -15.64 -3.10
CA ARG A 281 -0.61 -16.99 -2.53
C ARG A 281 -0.92 -16.96 -1.04
N LEU A 282 -0.24 -16.09 -0.28
CA LEU A 282 -0.48 -15.93 1.15
C LEU A 282 -1.91 -15.46 1.44
N MET A 283 -2.40 -14.42 0.75
CA MET A 283 -3.77 -13.94 0.94
C MET A 283 -4.81 -15.04 0.70
N ARG A 284 -4.61 -15.86 -0.33
CA ARG A 284 -5.51 -16.97 -0.64
C ARG A 284 -5.48 -18.06 0.42
N ASP A 285 -4.28 -18.51 0.80
CA ASP A 285 -4.09 -19.58 1.79
C ASP A 285 -4.67 -19.20 3.16
N MET A 286 -4.56 -17.93 3.53
CA MET A 286 -5.07 -17.39 4.78
C MET A 286 -6.51 -16.85 4.72
N ASN A 287 -7.16 -16.94 3.55
CA ASN A 287 -8.48 -16.36 3.30
C ASN A 287 -8.57 -14.88 3.75
N MET A 288 -7.64 -14.06 3.28
CA MET A 288 -7.57 -12.62 3.54
C MET A 288 -7.99 -11.84 2.28
N ASP A 289 -8.75 -10.76 2.50
CA ASP A 289 -9.09 -9.81 1.44
C ASP A 289 -7.89 -8.92 1.08
N ALA A 290 -7.09 -8.57 2.10
CA ALA A 290 -5.94 -7.70 1.98
C ALA A 290 -4.92 -7.91 3.11
N PHE A 291 -3.73 -7.35 2.93
CA PHE A 291 -2.77 -7.13 4.01
C PHE A 291 -2.22 -5.71 3.98
N MET A 292 -1.77 -5.25 5.15
CA MET A 292 -1.18 -3.95 5.39
C MET A 292 0.31 -4.08 5.74
N ASP A 293 1.11 -3.22 5.11
CA ASP A 293 2.52 -3.02 5.39
C ASP A 293 2.74 -1.61 5.93
N VAL A 294 3.54 -1.47 6.99
CA VAL A 294 3.96 -0.18 7.56
C VAL A 294 5.46 -0.18 7.81
N VAL A 295 6.13 0.83 7.28
CA VAL A 295 7.57 1.04 7.44
C VAL A 295 7.79 2.44 8.01
N ILE A 296 8.44 2.50 9.17
CA ILE A 296 8.78 3.74 9.85
C ILE A 296 10.29 3.93 9.75
N ASN A 297 10.73 4.96 9.04
CA ASN A 297 12.13 5.33 8.96
C ASN A 297 12.39 6.57 9.81
N TYR A 298 13.39 6.54 10.66
CA TYR A 298 13.85 7.69 11.43
C TYR A 298 15.20 8.22 10.92
N GLN A 299 15.37 9.52 11.05
CA GLN A 299 16.66 10.18 10.89
C GLN A 299 16.90 11.09 12.09
N VAL A 300 18.09 11.01 12.67
CA VAL A 300 18.51 11.96 13.69
C VAL A 300 18.77 13.33 13.08
N ALA A 301 18.33 14.37 13.77
CA ALA A 301 18.59 15.75 13.43
C ALA A 301 18.79 16.61 14.69
N GLY A 302 19.34 17.81 14.49
CA GLY A 302 19.34 18.86 15.49
C GLY A 302 17.96 19.50 15.61
N GLY A 303 17.42 19.54 16.82
CA GLY A 303 16.23 20.30 17.20
C GLY A 303 16.57 21.70 17.70
N GLU A 304 15.54 22.42 18.18
CA GLU A 304 15.73 23.72 18.81
C GLU A 304 16.71 23.63 19.99
N ASN A 305 17.50 24.68 20.20
CA ASN A 305 18.52 24.77 21.24
C ASN A 305 19.55 23.63 21.22
N ASN A 306 19.91 23.13 20.03
CA ASN A 306 20.91 22.07 19.83
C ASN A 306 20.54 20.75 20.51
N THR A 307 19.23 20.46 20.60
CA THR A 307 18.71 19.19 21.11
C THR A 307 18.73 18.11 20.03
N ILE A 308 18.53 16.85 20.41
CA ILE A 308 18.48 15.71 19.49
C ILE A 308 17.02 15.36 19.24
N VAL A 309 16.65 15.13 17.97
CA VAL A 309 15.30 14.72 17.58
C VAL A 309 15.34 13.53 16.61
N LEU A 310 14.29 12.71 16.63
CA LEU A 310 14.05 11.66 15.64
C LEU A 310 12.97 12.12 14.64
N VAL A 311 13.35 12.32 13.39
CA VAL A 311 12.47 12.78 12.32
C VAL A 311 11.80 11.58 11.65
N PRO A 312 10.46 11.43 11.73
CA PRO A 312 9.76 10.30 11.12
C PRO A 312 9.54 10.49 9.61
N ASN A 313 9.77 9.42 8.86
CA ASN A 313 9.30 9.22 7.49
C ASN A 313 8.63 7.84 7.40
N VAL A 314 7.30 7.86 7.42
CA VAL A 314 6.48 6.65 7.44
C VAL A 314 5.93 6.40 6.06
N SER A 315 6.00 5.14 5.61
CA SER A 315 5.29 4.66 4.44
C SER A 315 4.38 3.52 4.83
N TYR A 316 3.16 3.52 4.32
CA TYR A 316 2.22 2.43 4.53
C TYR A 316 1.56 2.03 3.22
N ARG A 317 1.11 0.79 3.14
CA ARG A 317 0.52 0.21 1.94
C ARG A 317 -0.49 -0.86 2.32
N VAL A 318 -1.59 -0.91 1.58
CA VAL A 318 -2.53 -2.04 1.64
C VAL A 318 -2.64 -2.64 0.25
N SER A 319 -2.43 -3.95 0.19
CA SER A 319 -2.54 -4.74 -1.04
C SER A 319 -3.62 -5.78 -0.88
N GLY A 320 -4.42 -5.99 -1.92
CA GLY A 320 -5.53 -6.94 -1.91
C GLY A 320 -5.88 -7.43 -3.31
N GLN A 321 -6.93 -8.24 -3.41
CA GLN A 321 -7.38 -8.80 -4.68
C GLN A 321 -7.99 -7.72 -5.60
N THR A 322 -7.90 -7.92 -6.92
CA THR A 322 -8.58 -7.07 -7.90
C THR A 322 -10.01 -7.55 -8.16
N GLN A 323 -10.83 -6.75 -8.85
CA GLN A 323 -12.18 -7.19 -9.25
C GLN A 323 -12.17 -8.45 -10.13
N GLY A 324 -11.06 -8.78 -10.79
CA GLY A 324 -10.98 -9.96 -11.63
C GLY A 324 -11.08 -11.27 -10.84
N TYR A 325 -10.73 -11.28 -9.55
CA TYR A 325 -10.50 -12.52 -8.77
C TYR A 325 -9.68 -13.56 -9.53
N ASP A 326 -8.79 -13.09 -10.41
CA ASP A 326 -7.91 -13.89 -11.25
C ASP A 326 -6.68 -14.37 -10.47
N GLY A 327 -6.75 -14.31 -9.14
CA GLY A 327 -5.69 -14.63 -8.21
C GLY A 327 -4.54 -13.63 -8.19
N THR A 328 -4.62 -12.52 -8.91
CA THR A 328 -3.63 -11.43 -8.77
C THR A 328 -3.95 -10.54 -7.57
N SER A 329 -2.91 -9.88 -7.05
CA SER A 329 -3.02 -8.84 -6.03
C SER A 329 -2.55 -7.50 -6.58
N ASN A 330 -3.17 -6.41 -6.17
CA ASN A 330 -2.67 -5.06 -6.44
C ASN A 330 -2.69 -4.19 -5.18
N VAL A 331 -1.91 -3.11 -5.21
CA VAL A 331 -1.94 -2.08 -4.19
C VAL A 331 -3.29 -1.37 -4.26
N TRP A 332 -4.12 -1.55 -3.24
CA TRP A 332 -5.37 -0.81 -3.10
C TRP A 332 -5.08 0.65 -2.78
N PHE A 333 -4.18 0.89 -1.84
CA PHE A 333 -3.66 2.23 -1.59
C PHE A 333 -2.31 2.19 -0.90
N ASN A 334 -1.59 3.30 -1.01
CA ASN A 334 -0.36 3.55 -0.28
C ASN A 334 -0.32 4.99 0.20
N GLY A 335 0.50 5.26 1.21
CA GLY A 335 0.72 6.62 1.66
C GLY A 335 2.07 6.83 2.30
N ASN A 336 2.40 8.10 2.45
CA ASN A 336 3.63 8.57 3.07
C ASN A 336 3.29 9.71 4.04
N ILE A 337 3.93 9.70 5.21
CA ILE A 337 3.83 10.73 6.24
C ILE A 337 5.24 11.20 6.59
N GLN A 338 5.44 12.51 6.58
CA GLN A 338 6.68 13.16 6.98
C GLN A 338 6.38 14.28 7.95
N GLY A 339 7.20 14.45 8.96
CA GLY A 339 7.04 15.54 9.91
C GLY A 339 8.29 15.78 10.73
N PRO A 340 8.25 16.79 11.61
CA PRO A 340 9.34 17.08 12.52
C PRO A 340 9.49 15.99 13.59
N GLY A 341 10.69 15.90 14.14
CA GLY A 341 10.92 15.15 15.37
C GLY A 341 10.62 15.99 16.61
N VAL A 342 10.64 15.34 17.77
CA VAL A 342 10.54 16.02 19.08
C VAL A 342 11.81 15.85 19.88
N SER A 343 12.19 16.91 20.59
CA SER A 343 13.27 16.85 21.56
C SER A 343 12.89 15.93 22.72
N PHE A 344 13.91 15.32 23.31
CA PHE A 344 13.76 14.44 24.45
C PHE A 344 14.93 14.61 25.42
N SER A 345 14.73 14.10 26.63
CA SER A 345 15.77 13.94 27.64
C SER A 345 16.01 12.47 27.91
N GLU A 346 17.25 12.09 28.23
CA GLU A 346 17.59 10.69 28.52
C GLU A 346 16.82 10.11 29.71
N SER A 347 16.38 10.96 30.66
CA SER A 347 15.57 10.50 31.80
C SER A 347 14.19 9.96 31.39
N GLU A 348 13.72 10.27 30.18
CA GLU A 348 12.47 9.69 29.66
C GLU A 348 12.59 8.19 29.42
N PHE A 349 13.80 7.68 29.12
CA PHE A 349 14.04 6.24 28.99
C PHE A 349 14.04 5.49 30.32
N SER A 350 13.51 6.09 31.40
CA SER A 350 13.03 5.33 32.56
C SER A 350 11.66 4.67 32.30
N ASP A 351 10.94 5.10 31.26
CA ASP A 351 9.70 4.50 30.78
C ASP A 351 9.94 3.77 29.45
N LEU A 352 9.58 2.48 29.40
CA LEU A 352 9.67 1.65 28.20
C LEU A 352 8.84 2.22 27.03
N ASN A 353 7.83 3.04 27.31
CA ASN A 353 6.98 3.70 26.33
C ASN A 353 7.50 5.07 25.86
N ALA A 354 8.69 5.51 26.26
CA ALA A 354 9.24 6.81 25.85
C ALA A 354 9.23 7.01 24.33
N LEU A 355 9.52 5.94 23.57
CA LEU A 355 9.51 5.96 22.10
C LEU A 355 8.12 6.26 21.51
N ASN A 356 7.02 6.02 22.21
CA ASN A 356 5.70 6.42 21.72
C ASN A 356 5.62 7.94 21.49
N ARG A 357 6.16 8.71 22.44
CA ARG A 357 6.22 10.18 22.34
C ARG A 357 7.31 10.61 21.37
N ILE A 358 8.53 10.10 21.56
CA ILE A 358 9.71 10.52 20.80
C ILE A 358 9.56 10.18 19.32
N GLY A 359 9.12 8.96 19.03
CA GLY A 359 8.82 8.47 17.69
C GLY A 359 7.51 8.99 17.10
N GLN A 360 6.74 9.80 17.82
CA GLN A 360 5.48 10.39 17.34
C GLN A 360 4.39 9.36 16.96
N LYS A 361 4.29 8.25 17.72
CA LYS A 361 3.35 7.14 17.46
C LYS A 361 1.92 7.61 17.18
N ASP A 362 1.36 8.39 18.11
CA ASP A 362 -0.05 8.80 18.06
C ASP A 362 -0.33 9.66 16.83
N VAL A 363 0.62 10.53 16.45
CA VAL A 363 0.53 11.35 15.24
C VAL A 363 0.59 10.47 14.00
N ILE A 364 1.50 9.49 13.95
CA ILE A 364 1.63 8.57 12.82
C ILE A 364 0.30 7.81 12.60
N VAL A 365 -0.23 7.18 13.64
CA VAL A 365 -1.49 6.41 13.54
C VAL A 365 -2.66 7.32 13.16
N LYS A 366 -2.77 8.50 13.79
CA LYS A 366 -3.79 9.50 13.46
C LYS A 366 -3.73 9.88 11.98
N LEU A 367 -2.55 10.12 11.43
CA LEU A 367 -2.39 10.53 10.03
C LEU A 367 -2.59 9.40 9.04
N ILE A 368 -2.26 8.15 9.40
CA ILE A 368 -2.66 6.97 8.62
C ILE A 368 -4.20 6.93 8.54
N LYS A 369 -4.89 7.01 9.68
CA LYS A 369 -6.36 7.01 9.75
C LYS A 369 -6.97 8.15 8.92
N GLN A 370 -6.48 9.37 9.11
CA GLN A 370 -6.98 10.55 8.41
C GLN A 370 -6.78 10.44 6.89
N SER A 371 -5.59 10.04 6.45
CA SER A 371 -5.28 9.95 5.02
C SER A 371 -6.04 8.83 4.32
N ILE A 372 -6.28 7.69 4.99
CA ILE A 372 -7.17 6.64 4.48
C ILE A 372 -8.60 7.16 4.38
N LYS A 373 -9.12 7.82 5.43
CA LYS A 373 -10.48 8.36 5.41
C LYS A 373 -10.69 9.35 4.25
N GLU A 374 -9.79 10.31 4.09
CA GLU A 374 -9.87 11.30 3.00
C GLU A 374 -9.75 10.63 1.63
N LEU A 375 -8.92 9.58 1.51
CA LEU A 375 -8.81 8.80 0.29
C LEU A 375 -10.11 8.05 0.00
N SER A 376 -10.75 7.43 0.99
CA SER A 376 -12.05 6.77 0.85
C SER A 376 -13.16 7.75 0.47
N ASP A 377 -13.20 8.93 1.10
CA ASP A 377 -14.14 10.00 0.72
C ASP A 377 -13.93 10.38 -0.76
N LYS A 378 -12.67 10.46 -1.23
CA LYS A 378 -12.35 10.71 -2.64
C LYS A 378 -12.74 9.55 -3.57
N GLN A 379 -12.54 8.31 -3.15
CA GLN A 379 -12.96 7.12 -3.90
C GLN A 379 -14.49 7.07 -4.06
N ASN A 380 -15.22 7.49 -3.03
CA ASN A 380 -16.68 7.55 -3.01
C ASN A 380 -17.22 8.58 -4.02
N GLU A 381 -16.56 9.74 -4.17
CA GLU A 381 -16.88 10.71 -5.23
C GLU A 381 -16.80 10.11 -6.65
N PHE A 382 -15.95 9.10 -6.85
CA PHE A 382 -15.79 8.38 -8.13
C PHE A 382 -16.54 7.05 -8.19
N GLY A 383 -17.38 6.74 -7.19
CA GLY A 383 -18.29 5.59 -7.20
C GLY A 383 -17.63 4.23 -6.95
N TYR A 384 -16.47 4.17 -6.31
CA TYR A 384 -15.76 2.90 -6.09
C TYR A 384 -16.64 1.89 -5.32
N GLN A 385 -17.35 2.34 -4.28
CA GLN A 385 -18.26 1.50 -3.51
C GLN A 385 -19.32 0.84 -4.38
N THR A 386 -19.96 1.59 -5.29
CA THR A 386 -20.98 1.04 -6.20
C THR A 386 -20.41 -0.05 -7.11
N VAL A 387 -19.20 0.16 -7.61
CA VAL A 387 -18.53 -0.79 -8.50
C VAL A 387 -18.14 -2.07 -7.76
N TRP A 388 -17.57 -1.92 -6.55
CA TRP A 388 -17.18 -3.06 -5.72
C TRP A 388 -18.36 -3.82 -5.15
N LYS A 389 -19.42 -3.13 -4.74
CA LYS A 389 -20.67 -3.76 -4.34
C LYS A 389 -21.19 -4.70 -5.42
N THR A 390 -21.22 -4.24 -6.67
CA THR A 390 -21.63 -5.10 -7.81
C THR A 390 -20.68 -6.28 -8.02
N ALA A 391 -19.39 -6.13 -7.72
CA ALA A 391 -18.40 -7.21 -7.84
C ALA A 391 -18.48 -8.25 -6.71
N LEU A 392 -19.03 -7.87 -5.56
CA LEU A 392 -19.12 -8.67 -4.34
C LEU A 392 -20.50 -9.31 -4.13
N ASP A 393 -21.57 -8.60 -4.51
CA ASP A 393 -22.95 -9.03 -4.33
C ASP A 393 -23.24 -10.30 -5.14
N ASN A 394 -23.98 -11.22 -4.50
CA ASN A 394 -24.61 -12.40 -5.09
C ASN A 394 -26.05 -12.07 -5.50
#